data_AF-A0A7V9KNN2-F1
#
_entry.id   AF-A0A7V9KNN2-F1
#
_cell.length_a   1.000
_cell.length_b   1.000
_cell.length_c   1.000
_cell.angle_alpha   90.00
_cell.angle_beta   90.00
_cell.angle_gamma   90.00
#
_symmetry.space_group_name_H-M   'P 1'
#
loop_
_entity.id
_entity.type
_entity.pdbx_description
1 polymer ?
#
loop_
_entity_poly.entity_id
_entity_poly.type
_entity_poly.pdbx_seq_one_letter_code
_entity_poly.pdbx_strand_id
1 'polypeptide(L)'
;MTTPGIIFRLVTLVLQAALVLGLFSAGWLIYRRLPTHVTNSTEERASDALVQLIMRPAPQMAGVALDVPVEFYPVDIVAVHHEYFTERRAGKRFDDFLTERMNGRQPVTSRLDQSGRALVSVSPGNWWVHAALAGEEDLEWRLAVSIAGPIQTIELTPQNAYTRTKSF
;
A
#
# COMPACT_ATOMS: atom_id res chain seq x y z
N MET A 1 11.91 -56.61 -47.15
CA MET A 1 10.64 -56.55 -46.39
C MET A 1 10.88 -55.76 -45.11
N THR A 2 10.67 -54.44 -45.15
CA THR A 2 10.80 -53.55 -43.99
C THR A 2 9.51 -53.62 -43.18
N THR A 3 9.59 -54.15 -41.96
CA THR A 3 8.46 -54.38 -41.05
C THR A 3 7.85 -53.05 -40.58
N PRO A 4 6.64 -52.67 -41.06
CA PRO A 4 6.05 -51.36 -40.77
C PRO A 4 5.71 -51.14 -39.29
N GLY A 5 5.64 -52.20 -38.49
CA GLY A 5 5.36 -52.12 -37.05
C GLY A 5 6.48 -51.51 -36.20
N ILE A 6 7.74 -51.55 -36.65
CA ILE A 6 8.87 -51.00 -35.89
C ILE A 6 8.86 -49.48 -35.97
N ILE A 7 8.62 -48.93 -37.16
CA ILE A 7 8.56 -47.47 -37.39
C ILE A 7 7.41 -46.88 -36.59
N PHE A 8 6.24 -47.52 -36.58
CA PHE A 8 5.08 -47.03 -35.82
C PHE A 8 5.38 -46.97 -34.32
N ARG A 9 5.99 -48.02 -33.74
CA ARG A 9 6.40 -48.04 -32.32
C ARG A 9 7.41 -46.95 -32.00
N LEU A 10 8.36 -46.70 -32.89
CA LEU A 10 9.38 -45.66 -32.73
C LEU A 10 8.76 -44.26 -32.72
N VAL A 11 7.83 -44.00 -33.63
CA VAL A 11 7.07 -42.74 -33.69
C VAL A 11 6.23 -42.55 -32.42
N THR A 12 5.54 -43.60 -31.95
CA THR A 12 4.74 -43.52 -30.71
C THR A 12 5.61 -43.23 -29.49
N LEU A 13 6.78 -43.86 -29.37
CA LEU A 13 7.74 -43.61 -28.28
C LEU A 13 8.25 -42.18 -28.29
N VAL A 14 8.63 -41.66 -29.46
CA VAL A 14 9.10 -40.28 -29.61
C VAL A 14 7.99 -39.29 -29.24
N LEU A 15 6.75 -39.54 -29.70
CA LEU A 15 5.61 -38.68 -29.39
C LEU A 15 5.30 -38.67 -27.89
N GLN A 16 5.35 -39.84 -27.24
CA GLN A 16 5.11 -39.97 -25.81
C GLN A 16 6.17 -39.22 -25.00
N ALA A 17 7.45 -39.37 -25.35
CA ALA A 17 8.55 -38.65 -24.71
C ALA A 17 8.43 -37.13 -24.90
N ALA A 18 8.09 -36.67 -26.11
CA ALA A 18 7.89 -35.26 -26.41
C ALA A 18 6.75 -34.64 -25.58
N LEU A 19 5.66 -35.40 -25.40
CA LEU A 19 4.49 -34.94 -24.64
C LEU A 19 4.81 -34.81 -23.14
N VAL A 20 5.56 -35.75 -22.58
CA VAL A 20 6.03 -35.68 -21.19
C VAL A 20 6.99 -34.51 -20.98
N LEU A 21 7.96 -34.30 -21.89
CA LEU A 21 8.87 -33.15 -21.85
C LEU A 21 8.13 -31.81 -21.99
N GLY A 22 7.10 -31.76 -22.84
CA GLY A 22 6.23 -30.60 -22.99
C GLY A 22 5.52 -30.25 -21.68
N LEU A 23 4.97 -31.25 -20.99
CA LEU A 23 4.30 -31.04 -19.70
C LEU A 23 5.27 -30.53 -18.62
N PHE A 24 6.45 -31.15 -18.54
CA PHE A 24 7.50 -30.76 -17.59
C PHE A 24 8.01 -29.35 -17.84
N SER A 25 8.29 -29.00 -19.10
CA SER A 25 8.77 -27.67 -19.47
C SER A 25 7.72 -26.59 -19.21
N ALA A 26 6.43 -26.85 -19.48
CA ALA A 26 5.34 -25.95 -19.15
C ALA A 26 5.23 -25.73 -17.62
N GLY A 27 5.28 -26.81 -16.84
CA GLY A 27 5.29 -26.73 -15.37
C GLY A 27 6.49 -25.95 -14.84
N TRP A 28 7.69 -26.19 -15.38
CA TRP A 28 8.90 -25.46 -15.04
C TRP A 28 8.84 -23.98 -15.44
N LEU A 29 8.21 -23.67 -16.58
CA LEU A 29 8.05 -22.31 -17.07
C LEU A 29 7.09 -21.49 -16.20
N ILE A 30 6.07 -22.14 -15.65
CA ILE A 30 5.18 -21.56 -14.64
C ILE A 30 5.95 -21.39 -13.33
N TYR A 31 6.66 -22.44 -12.87
CA TYR A 31 7.41 -22.41 -11.60
C TYR A 31 8.47 -21.30 -11.57
N ARG A 32 9.21 -21.09 -12.66
CA ARG A 32 10.17 -19.97 -12.77
C ARG A 32 9.52 -18.59 -12.88
N ARG A 33 8.22 -18.53 -13.17
CA ARG A 33 7.43 -17.29 -13.24
C ARG A 33 6.68 -17.00 -11.93
N LEU A 34 6.68 -17.92 -10.96
CA LEU A 34 6.34 -17.54 -9.61
C LEU A 34 7.47 -16.63 -9.12
N PRO A 35 7.18 -15.38 -8.73
CA PRO A 35 8.18 -14.52 -8.14
C PRO A 35 8.67 -15.16 -6.84
N THR A 36 9.85 -15.76 -6.86
CA THR A 36 10.63 -16.05 -5.65
C THR A 36 11.24 -14.74 -5.16
N HIS A 37 10.37 -13.82 -4.77
CA HIS A 37 10.74 -12.66 -3.98
C HIS A 37 10.04 -12.78 -2.63
N VAL A 38 10.52 -13.73 -1.82
CA VAL A 38 10.86 -13.33 -0.46
C VAL A 38 12.18 -12.60 -0.63
N THR A 39 12.11 -11.35 -1.09
CA THR A 39 13.20 -10.42 -0.87
C THR A 39 13.27 -10.34 0.64
N ASN A 40 14.19 -11.11 1.22
CA ASN A 40 14.94 -10.61 2.35
C ASN A 40 15.37 -9.23 1.89
N SER A 41 14.67 -8.21 2.38
CA SER A 41 14.98 -6.81 2.23
C SER A 41 16.34 -6.63 2.87
N THR A 42 17.34 -7.01 2.07
CA THR A 42 18.65 -6.42 2.06
C THR A 42 18.37 -4.93 2.15
N GLU A 43 18.95 -4.34 3.17
CA GLU A 43 19.01 -2.91 3.45
C GLU A 43 19.62 -2.18 2.24
N GLU A 44 18.91 -2.16 1.10
CA GLU A 44 18.96 -1.01 0.24
C GLU A 44 18.51 0.13 1.13
N ARG A 45 19.42 1.07 1.40
CA ARG A 45 19.09 2.42 1.82
C ARG A 45 18.03 2.92 0.86
N ALA A 46 16.77 2.67 1.18
CA ALA A 46 15.65 3.26 0.52
C ALA A 46 15.80 4.74 0.83
N SER A 47 16.38 5.47 -0.11
CA SER A 47 16.47 6.92 -0.06
C SER A 47 15.08 7.41 0.30
N ASP A 48 14.94 8.09 1.43
CA ASP A 48 13.63 8.53 1.90
C ASP A 48 12.92 9.27 0.76
N ALA A 49 11.66 8.92 0.55
CA ALA A 49 10.79 9.59 -0.40
C ALA A 49 10.28 10.89 0.23
N LEU A 50 10.39 11.98 -0.52
CA LEU A 50 9.93 13.29 -0.09
C LEU A 50 8.44 13.45 -0.44
N VAL A 51 7.59 13.39 0.57
CA VAL A 51 6.16 13.62 0.42
C VAL A 51 5.84 15.09 0.69
N GLN A 52 5.21 15.73 -0.30
CA GLN A 52 4.67 17.06 -0.18
C GLN A 52 3.17 17.00 0.09
N LEU A 53 2.75 17.47 1.26
CA LEU A 53 1.34 17.69 1.54
C LEU A 53 0.94 19.09 1.12
N ILE A 54 -0.21 19.19 0.46
CA ILE A 54 -0.81 20.46 0.06
C ILE A 54 -2.27 20.44 0.49
N MET A 55 -2.61 21.29 1.43
CA MET A 55 -3.98 21.61 1.75
C MET A 55 -4.41 22.84 0.95
N ARG A 56 -5.47 22.70 0.16
CA ARG A 56 -6.09 23.85 -0.51
C ARG A 56 -7.26 24.35 0.36
N PRO A 57 -7.12 25.49 1.05
CA PRO A 57 -8.21 26.01 1.86
C PRO A 57 -9.41 26.34 0.96
N ALA A 58 -10.60 25.93 1.38
CA ALA A 58 -11.83 26.39 0.76
C ALA A 58 -11.97 27.91 0.99
N PRO A 59 -12.69 28.64 0.11
CA PRO A 59 -12.91 30.07 0.28
C PRO A 59 -13.59 30.44 1.61
N GLN A 60 -14.27 29.48 2.26
CA GLN A 60 -14.89 29.63 3.58
C GLN A 60 -13.88 29.54 4.75
N MET A 61 -12.67 29.01 4.52
CA MET A 61 -11.59 28.88 5.51
C MET A 61 -10.51 29.96 5.37
N ALA A 62 -10.75 30.99 4.56
CA ALA A 62 -9.82 32.08 4.35
C ALA A 62 -9.66 32.92 5.64
N GLY A 63 -8.60 32.67 6.40
CA GLY A 63 -8.26 33.42 7.62
C GLY A 63 -7.95 32.57 8.85
N VAL A 64 -8.16 31.26 8.81
CA VAL A 64 -7.72 30.34 9.87
C VAL A 64 -6.21 30.13 9.72
N ALA A 65 -5.44 30.23 10.81
CA ALA A 65 -4.05 29.81 10.80
C ALA A 65 -4.00 28.29 10.63
N LEU A 66 -3.57 27.81 9.46
CA LEU A 66 -3.39 26.38 9.19
C LEU A 66 -2.18 25.90 9.99
N ASP A 67 -2.41 25.39 11.20
CA ASP A 67 -1.43 24.62 11.98
C ASP A 67 -2.02 23.22 12.23
N VAL A 68 -2.05 22.43 11.16
CA VAL A 68 -2.70 21.12 11.15
C VAL A 68 -1.66 20.03 11.39
N PRO A 69 -1.77 19.26 12.48
CA PRO A 69 -0.93 18.09 12.68
C PRO A 69 -1.32 17.01 11.66
N VAL A 70 -0.30 16.41 11.05
CA VAL A 70 -0.43 15.31 10.11
C VAL A 70 0.40 14.14 10.61
N GLU A 71 -0.20 12.97 10.67
CA GLU A 71 0.43 11.74 11.14
C GLU A 71 0.47 10.70 10.01
N PHE A 72 1.64 10.11 9.82
CA PHE A 72 1.90 9.08 8.84
C PHE A 72 2.17 7.76 9.54
N TYR A 73 1.28 6.79 9.35
CA TYR A 73 1.41 5.45 9.90
C TYR A 73 1.94 4.51 8.81
N PRO A 74 3.06 3.79 9.02
CA PRO A 74 3.64 2.84 8.06
C PRO A 74 2.84 1.53 8.02
N VAL A 75 1.54 1.62 7.74
CA VAL A 75 0.62 0.49 7.67
C VAL A 75 -0.28 0.60 6.45
N ASP A 76 -0.57 -0.56 5.87
CA ASP A 76 -1.61 -0.69 4.85
C ASP A 76 -2.96 -0.82 5.54
N ILE A 77 -3.69 0.29 5.65
CA ILE A 77 -4.96 0.33 6.35
C ILE A 77 -6.01 -0.59 5.71
N VAL A 78 -5.93 -0.86 4.40
CA VAL A 78 -6.90 -1.70 3.69
C VAL A 78 -6.67 -3.17 4.05
N ALA A 79 -5.41 -3.60 4.06
CA ALA A 79 -5.05 -4.95 4.50
C ALA A 79 -5.38 -5.15 5.99
N VAL A 80 -5.03 -4.17 6.83
CA VAL A 80 -5.31 -4.19 8.27
C VAL A 80 -6.81 -4.24 8.56
N HIS A 81 -7.61 -3.46 7.83
CA HIS A 81 -9.07 -3.49 7.96
C HIS A 81 -9.63 -4.84 7.52
N HIS A 82 -9.22 -5.37 6.36
CA HIS A 82 -9.68 -6.68 5.93
C HIS A 82 -9.36 -7.78 6.97
N GLU A 83 -8.19 -7.72 7.58
CA GLU A 83 -7.80 -8.66 8.62
C GLU A 83 -8.60 -8.49 9.92
N TYR A 84 -8.82 -7.26 10.36
CA TYR A 84 -9.66 -6.97 11.53
C TYR A 84 -11.09 -7.52 11.36
N PHE A 85 -11.66 -7.44 10.16
CA PHE A 85 -13.02 -7.94 9.89
C PHE A 85 -13.10 -9.45 9.70
N THR A 86 -12.01 -10.09 9.25
CA THR A 86 -11.96 -11.54 9.03
C THR A 86 -11.54 -12.31 10.29
N GLU A 87 -10.77 -11.69 11.17
CA GLU A 87 -10.32 -12.30 12.42
C GLU A 87 -11.27 -11.91 13.57
N ARG A 88 -12.13 -12.86 13.97
CA ARG A 88 -13.20 -12.64 14.97
C ARG A 88 -12.62 -12.48 16.39
N ARG A 89 -12.08 -11.30 16.72
CA ARG A 89 -11.62 -10.94 18.08
C ARG A 89 -12.70 -10.15 18.80
N ALA A 90 -13.43 -10.80 19.70
CA ALA A 90 -14.48 -10.15 20.48
C ALA A 90 -13.88 -9.03 21.38
N GLY A 91 -14.42 -7.82 21.27
CA GLY A 91 -14.13 -6.70 22.17
C GLY A 91 -12.87 -5.87 21.87
N LYS A 92 -12.10 -6.20 20.83
CA LYS A 92 -10.92 -5.42 20.45
C LYS A 92 -11.30 -4.28 19.51
N ARG A 93 -10.88 -3.04 19.78
CA ARG A 93 -11.15 -1.91 18.88
C ARG A 93 -10.15 -1.92 17.72
N PHE A 94 -10.54 -1.27 16.62
CA PHE A 94 -9.64 -1.12 15.46
C PHE A 94 -8.34 -0.40 15.85
N ASP A 95 -8.42 0.59 16.75
CA ASP A 95 -7.25 1.33 17.25
C ASP A 95 -6.26 0.42 18.00
N ASP A 96 -6.77 -0.54 18.79
CA ASP A 96 -5.94 -1.53 19.47
C ASP A 96 -5.26 -2.47 18.45
N PHE A 97 -5.97 -2.80 17.38
CA PHE A 97 -5.44 -3.63 16.29
C PHE A 97 -4.38 -2.90 15.47
N LEU A 98 -4.58 -1.61 15.21
CA LEU A 98 -3.57 -0.74 14.59
C LEU A 98 -2.32 -0.62 15.45
N THR A 99 -2.48 -0.45 16.76
CA THR A 99 -1.36 -0.34 17.69
C THR A 99 -0.51 -1.60 17.68
N GLU A 100 -1.14 -2.78 17.67
CA GLU A 100 -0.43 -4.05 17.49
C GLU A 100 0.29 -4.13 16.13
N ARG A 101 -0.37 -3.67 15.05
CA ARG A 101 0.22 -3.69 13.69
C ARG A 101 1.42 -2.78 13.53
N MET A 102 1.42 -1.67 14.25
CA MET A 102 2.56 -0.76 14.30
C MET A 102 3.78 -1.41 14.95
N ASN A 103 3.63 -2.50 15.72
CA ASN A 103 4.74 -3.25 16.35
C ASN A 103 5.73 -2.34 17.10
N GLY A 104 5.22 -1.30 17.78
CA GLY A 104 6.05 -0.31 18.48
C GLY A 104 6.70 0.76 17.60
N ARG A 105 6.45 0.78 16.29
CA ARG A 105 6.84 1.89 15.41
C ARG A 105 6.00 3.12 15.74
N GLN A 106 6.64 4.28 15.81
CA GLN A 106 5.95 5.55 15.99
C GLN A 106 5.50 6.08 14.63
N PRO A 107 4.34 6.76 14.57
CA PRO A 107 3.94 7.49 13.37
C PRO A 107 4.94 8.62 13.09
N VAL A 108 5.15 8.90 11.81
CA VAL A 108 5.93 10.08 11.39
C VAL A 108 4.99 11.29 11.43
N THR A 109 5.28 12.23 12.31
CA THR A 109 4.47 13.44 12.49
C THR A 109 5.04 14.61 11.70
N SER A 110 4.19 15.36 11.02
CA SER A 110 4.51 16.62 10.35
C SER A 110 3.41 17.64 10.63
N ARG A 111 3.67 18.91 10.33
CA ARG A 111 2.69 19.99 10.50
C ARG A 111 2.59 20.80 9.22
N LEU A 112 1.36 21.07 8.79
CA LEU A 112 1.12 22.01 7.71
C LEU A 112 1.51 23.41 8.15
N ASP A 113 2.24 24.12 7.30
CA ASP A 113 2.60 25.50 7.50
C ASP A 113 1.41 26.45 7.22
N GLN A 114 1.61 27.75 7.45
CA GLN A 114 0.60 28.78 7.19
C GLN A 114 0.14 28.86 5.73
N SER A 115 0.91 28.28 4.79
CA SER A 115 0.55 28.17 3.38
C SER A 115 -0.23 26.89 3.05
N GLY A 116 -0.52 26.07 4.07
CA GLY A 116 -1.16 24.77 3.94
C GLY A 116 -0.23 23.73 3.35
N ARG A 117 1.09 23.84 3.52
CA ARG A 117 2.07 22.92 2.94
C ARG A 117 2.90 22.24 4.01
N ALA A 118 3.23 20.98 3.79
CA ALA A 118 4.24 20.28 4.58
C ALA A 118 5.13 19.44 3.69
N LEU A 119 6.38 19.29 4.11
CA LEU A 119 7.32 18.34 3.52
C LEU A 119 7.65 17.31 4.60
N VAL A 120 7.53 16.04 4.25
CA VAL A 120 7.87 14.93 5.15
C VAL A 120 8.69 13.90 4.38
N SER A 121 9.75 13.41 5.02
CA SER A 121 10.60 12.36 4.49
C SER A 121 10.11 11.03 5.05
N VAL A 122 9.71 10.10 4.19
CA VAL A 122 9.17 8.80 4.59
C VAL A 122 9.72 7.70 3.70
N SER A 123 9.89 6.50 4.24
CA SER A 123 10.33 5.37 3.40
C SER A 123 9.27 5.02 2.35
N PRO A 124 9.67 4.59 1.14
CA PRO A 124 8.74 4.03 0.16
C PRO A 124 7.90 2.90 0.75
N GLY A 125 6.62 2.82 0.40
CA GLY A 125 5.70 1.81 0.93
C GLY A 125 4.25 2.28 1.04
N ASN A 126 3.42 1.47 1.70
CA ASN A 126 2.03 1.81 1.98
C ASN A 126 1.93 2.53 3.32
N TRP A 127 1.26 3.67 3.31
CA TRP A 127 1.08 4.54 4.45
C TRP A 127 -0.38 4.89 4.63
N TRP A 128 -0.75 5.11 5.89
CA TRP A 128 -2.02 5.70 6.26
C TRP A 128 -1.78 7.09 6.81
N VAL A 129 -2.39 8.08 6.18
CA VAL A 129 -2.27 9.50 6.54
C VAL A 129 -3.50 9.91 7.33
N HIS A 130 -3.27 10.41 8.53
CA HIS A 130 -4.27 11.01 9.39
C HIS A 130 -3.99 12.51 9.52
N ALA A 131 -5.02 13.33 9.36
CA ALA A 131 -4.94 14.76 9.65
C ALA A 131 -6.30 15.24 10.17
N ALA A 132 -6.29 16.17 11.11
CA ALA A 132 -7.51 16.75 11.65
C ALA A 132 -7.37 18.28 11.74
N LEU A 133 -8.32 18.98 11.13
CA LEU A 133 -8.44 20.43 11.20
C LEU A 133 -9.69 20.78 11.98
N ALA A 134 -9.51 21.48 13.10
CA ALA A 134 -10.60 22.09 13.85
C ALA A 134 -10.86 23.51 13.31
N GLY A 135 -12.12 23.85 13.09
CA GLY A 135 -12.53 25.14 12.52
C GLY A 135 -14.02 25.39 12.65
N GLU A 136 -14.61 26.17 11.73
CA GLU A 136 -16.08 26.26 11.60
C GLU A 136 -16.68 24.90 11.18
N GLU A 137 -15.87 24.13 10.46
CA GLU A 137 -16.13 22.73 10.15
C GLU A 137 -14.90 21.91 10.57
N ASP A 138 -15.13 20.94 11.44
CA ASP A 138 -14.15 19.93 11.80
C ASP A 138 -14.00 18.98 10.61
N LEU A 139 -12.80 18.97 10.04
CA LEU A 139 -12.41 18.11 8.93
C LEU A 139 -11.41 17.07 9.41
N GLU A 140 -11.67 15.82 9.06
CA GLU A 140 -10.77 14.72 9.34
C GLU A 140 -10.43 13.97 8.05
N TRP A 141 -9.15 13.80 7.77
CA TRP A 141 -8.64 13.03 6.65
C TRP A 141 -8.09 11.69 7.13
N ARG A 142 -8.47 10.62 6.42
CA ARG A 142 -8.00 9.24 6.66
C ARG A 142 -7.69 8.59 5.33
N LEU A 143 -6.48 8.83 4.81
CA LEU A 143 -6.12 8.48 3.43
C LEU A 143 -5.12 7.32 3.41
N ALA A 144 -5.42 6.29 2.60
CA ALA A 144 -4.45 5.26 2.26
C ALA A 144 -3.61 5.75 1.07
N VAL A 145 -2.30 5.80 1.22
CA VAL A 145 -1.38 6.27 0.18
C VAL A 145 -0.28 5.26 -0.07
N SER A 146 0.04 5.02 -1.34
CA SER A 146 1.19 4.20 -1.73
C SER A 146 2.27 5.11 -2.26
N ILE A 147 3.41 5.10 -1.57
CA ILE A 147 4.57 5.93 -1.86
C ILE A 147 5.54 5.15 -2.71
N ALA A 148 5.52 5.47 -4.00
CA ALA A 148 6.37 4.89 -5.01
C ALA A 148 7.10 6.02 -5.74
N GLY A 149 8.37 6.25 -5.41
CA GLY A 149 9.23 7.23 -6.07
C GLY A 149 9.85 8.26 -5.11
N PRO A 150 10.71 9.15 -5.64
CA PRO A 150 11.48 10.09 -4.82
C PRO A 150 10.69 11.31 -4.34
N ILE A 151 9.64 11.72 -5.06
CA ILE A 151 8.77 12.84 -4.70
C ILE A 151 7.32 12.47 -4.98
N GLN A 152 6.43 12.70 -4.01
CA GLN A 152 4.99 12.51 -4.18
C GLN A 152 4.20 13.64 -3.54
N THR A 153 3.14 14.09 -4.20
CA THR A 153 2.25 15.12 -3.67
C THR A 153 0.94 14.50 -3.20
N ILE A 154 0.54 14.79 -1.97
CA ILE A 154 -0.74 14.39 -1.38
C ILE A 154 -1.56 15.66 -1.15
N GLU A 155 -2.73 15.73 -1.76
CA GLU A 155 -3.64 16.87 -1.57
C GLU A 155 -4.65 16.57 -0.47
N LEU A 156 -4.78 17.47 0.49
CA LEU A 156 -5.85 17.46 1.51
C LEU A 156 -6.91 18.48 1.10
N THR A 157 -8.09 17.99 0.77
CA THR A 157 -9.21 18.82 0.31
C THR A 157 -10.47 18.52 1.11
N PRO A 158 -11.41 19.46 1.25
CA PRO A 158 -12.67 19.16 1.92
C PRO A 158 -13.46 18.03 1.26
N GLN A 159 -13.22 17.76 -0.04
CA GLN A 159 -13.89 16.71 -0.80
C GLN A 159 -13.33 15.31 -0.51
N ASN A 160 -12.08 15.20 -0.05
CA ASN A 160 -11.48 13.93 0.34
C ASN A 160 -11.38 13.74 1.87
N ALA A 161 -12.01 14.64 2.64
CA ALA A 161 -12.20 14.46 4.07
C ALA A 161 -13.11 13.25 4.32
N TYR A 162 -12.71 12.41 5.26
CA TYR A 162 -13.49 11.28 5.74
C TYR A 162 -14.69 11.74 6.56
N THR A 163 -14.46 12.69 7.47
CA THR A 163 -15.50 13.27 8.32
C THR A 163 -15.56 14.78 8.10
N ARG A 164 -16.78 15.31 8.01
CA ARG A 164 -17.07 16.75 7.98
C ARG A 164 -18.17 17.02 8.99
N THR A 165 -17.83 17.68 10.08
CA THR A 165 -18.78 18.02 11.14
C THR A 165 -18.82 19.52 11.32
N LYS A 166 -20.00 20.12 11.19
CA LYS A 166 -20.17 21.55 11.44
C LYS A 166 -20.27 21.78 12.94
N SER A 167 -19.40 22.60 13.51
CA SER A 167 -19.54 23.05 14.89
C SER A 167 -20.66 24.09 14.95
N PHE A 168 -21.64 23.90 15.85
CA PHE A 168 -22.77 24.81 16.07
C PHE A 168 -22.49 25.76 17.24
#